data_AF-A0AAW5EAF3-F1
#
_entry.id   AF-A0AAW5EAF3-F1
#
_cell.length_a   1.000
_cell.length_b   1.000
_cell.length_c   1.000
_cell.angle_alpha   90.00
_cell.angle_beta   90.00
_cell.angle_gamma   90.00
#
_symmetry.space_group_name_H-M   'P 1'
#
loop_
_entity.id
_entity.type
_entity.pdbx_description
1 polymer ?
#
loop_
_entity_poly.entity_id
_entity_poly.type
_entity_poly.pdbx_seq_one_letter_code
_entity_poly.pdbx_strand_id
1 'polypeptide(L)'
;LLSNSFSTSMSTSAIGAIGKMATVSDNKIKLTGSDEIIALKMYLPEDSDENGVTLEVYDSNNKLVFSEKSDAKSISQGLFTMEWPGRNNDGVYAGDGEYTVKMVYNNKNGEKITANYGTYPIEGIVFKEGIAYAKMAGQEVPFDAISEITDYKLSSSSSTGSGSSGSGSSGDSSGSTEDSDEEEKA
;
A
#
# COMPACT_ATOMS: atom_id res chain seq x y z
N LEU A 1 0.62 -31.35 20.02
CA LEU A 1 -0.42 -30.45 20.55
C LEU A 1 0.01 -28.99 20.49
N LEU A 2 1.16 -28.60 21.07
CA LEU A 2 1.72 -27.24 20.94
C LEU A 2 1.98 -26.82 19.47
N SER A 3 2.51 -27.73 18.64
CA SER A 3 2.73 -27.49 17.21
C SER A 3 1.42 -27.24 16.44
N ASN A 4 0.34 -27.91 16.84
CA ASN A 4 -0.98 -27.73 16.23
C ASN A 4 -1.59 -26.39 16.67
N SER A 5 -1.46 -26.00 17.94
CA SER A 5 -1.92 -24.69 18.43
C SER A 5 -1.14 -23.54 17.81
N PHE A 6 0.17 -23.69 17.60
CA PHE A 6 0.99 -22.70 16.91
C PHE A 6 0.62 -22.58 15.42
N SER A 7 0.40 -23.71 14.74
CA SER A 7 -0.07 -23.75 13.35
C SER A 7 -1.47 -23.13 13.18
N THR A 8 -2.40 -23.38 14.11
CA THR A 8 -3.73 -22.76 14.10
C THR A 8 -3.66 -21.23 14.33
N SER A 9 -2.79 -20.77 15.23
CA SER A 9 -2.60 -19.33 15.48
C SER A 9 -2.01 -18.62 14.26
N MET A 10 -0.97 -19.18 13.63
CA MET A 10 -0.41 -18.66 12.38
C MET A 10 -1.44 -18.65 11.24
N SER A 11 -2.24 -19.72 11.13
CA SER A 11 -3.34 -19.80 10.16
C SER A 11 -4.37 -18.67 10.35
N THR A 12 -4.71 -18.34 11.60
CA THR A 12 -5.70 -17.29 11.90
C THR A 12 -5.15 -15.89 11.58
N SER A 13 -3.89 -15.61 11.93
CA SER A 13 -3.22 -14.36 11.56
C SER A 13 -3.07 -14.21 10.04
N ALA A 14 -2.78 -15.31 9.32
CA ALA A 14 -2.66 -15.31 7.86
C ALA A 14 -3.99 -15.00 7.17
N ILE A 15 -5.13 -15.49 7.68
CA ILE A 15 -6.45 -15.16 7.13
C ILE A 15 -6.74 -13.65 7.22
N GLY A 16 -6.30 -12.99 8.29
CA GLY A 16 -6.43 -11.53 8.44
C GLY A 16 -5.59 -10.70 7.44
N ALA A 17 -4.68 -11.34 6.71
CA ALA A 17 -3.90 -10.69 5.67
C ALA A 17 -4.63 -10.63 4.32
N ILE A 18 -5.71 -11.40 4.13
CA ILE A 18 -6.50 -11.36 2.89
C ILE A 18 -7.07 -9.96 2.68
N GLY A 19 -6.89 -9.41 1.47
CA GLY A 19 -7.28 -8.05 1.11
C GLY A 19 -6.26 -6.96 1.48
N LYS A 20 -5.23 -7.29 2.27
CA LYS A 20 -4.08 -6.40 2.48
C LYS A 20 -3.12 -6.49 1.29
N MET A 21 -2.25 -5.48 1.17
CA MET A 21 -1.12 -5.50 0.26
C MET A 21 0.05 -6.21 0.94
N ALA A 22 0.83 -6.94 0.17
CA ALA A 22 2.08 -7.53 0.64
C ALA A 22 3.18 -7.31 -0.39
N THR A 23 4.39 -7.09 0.13
CA THR A 23 5.60 -6.87 -0.66
C THR A 23 6.50 -8.09 -0.48
N VAL A 24 6.95 -8.67 -1.60
CA VAL A 24 7.93 -9.77 -1.56
C VAL A 24 9.33 -9.23 -1.23
N SER A 25 10.17 -10.08 -0.63
CA SER A 25 11.56 -9.73 -0.31
C SER A 25 12.43 -9.58 -1.57
N ASP A 26 12.17 -10.38 -2.61
CA ASP A 26 12.83 -10.26 -3.92
C ASP A 26 11.94 -9.44 -4.88
N ASN A 27 11.88 -8.13 -4.63
CA ASN A 27 11.05 -7.19 -5.39
C ASN A 27 11.86 -6.38 -6.42
N LYS A 28 12.99 -6.92 -6.87
CA LYS A 28 13.79 -6.34 -7.94
C LYS A 28 13.75 -7.23 -9.17
N ILE A 29 13.98 -6.62 -10.32
CA ILE A 29 14.19 -7.37 -11.56
C ILE A 29 15.69 -7.52 -11.81
N LYS A 30 16.07 -8.63 -12.43
CA LYS A 30 17.45 -8.89 -12.85
C LYS A 30 17.53 -8.81 -14.35
N LEU A 31 18.48 -8.02 -14.85
CA LEU A 31 18.83 -7.94 -16.26
C LEU A 31 20.17 -8.62 -16.46
N THR A 32 20.23 -9.59 -17.36
CA THR A 32 21.40 -10.47 -17.54
C THR A 32 21.93 -10.51 -18.97
N GLY A 33 21.29 -9.80 -19.89
CA GLY A 33 21.74 -9.71 -21.28
C GLY A 33 21.10 -8.58 -22.07
N SER A 34 21.78 -8.15 -23.14
CA SER A 34 21.41 -6.99 -23.96
C SER A 34 20.17 -7.15 -24.84
N ASP A 35 19.73 -8.39 -25.01
CA ASP A 35 18.58 -8.76 -25.85
C ASP A 35 17.41 -9.31 -25.02
N GLU A 36 17.51 -9.21 -23.69
CA GLU A 36 16.47 -9.64 -22.76
C GLU A 36 15.32 -8.62 -22.72
N ILE A 37 14.08 -9.10 -22.90
CA ILE A 37 12.86 -8.31 -22.68
C ILE A 37 12.22 -8.83 -21.40
N ILE A 38 12.09 -7.96 -20.41
CA ILE A 38 11.60 -8.33 -19.07
C ILE A 38 10.10 -8.02 -18.99
N ALA A 39 9.29 -9.05 -18.80
CA ALA A 39 7.86 -8.90 -18.53
C ALA A 39 7.62 -8.55 -17.05
N LEU A 40 6.99 -7.39 -16.84
CA LEU A 40 6.72 -6.78 -15.55
C LEU A 40 5.25 -6.92 -15.22
N LYS A 41 4.91 -7.89 -14.36
CA LYS A 41 3.56 -7.97 -13.78
C LYS A 41 3.44 -6.90 -12.70
N MET A 42 2.55 -5.94 -12.89
CA MET A 42 2.33 -4.82 -11.97
C MET A 42 0.88 -4.84 -11.46
N TYR A 43 0.65 -4.24 -10.30
CA TYR A 43 -0.68 -4.05 -9.75
C TYR A 43 -0.95 -2.57 -9.48
N LEU A 44 -2.02 -2.04 -10.07
CA LEU A 44 -2.55 -0.72 -9.75
C LEU A 44 -3.61 -0.89 -8.66
N PRO A 45 -3.43 -0.31 -7.48
CA PRO A 45 -4.40 -0.44 -6.40
C PRO A 45 -5.62 0.50 -6.54
N GLU A 46 -5.54 1.50 -7.42
CA GLU A 46 -6.65 2.39 -7.80
C GLU A 46 -6.58 2.71 -9.29
N ASP A 47 -7.72 3.08 -9.87
CA ASP A 47 -7.79 3.59 -11.25
C ASP A 47 -6.93 4.85 -11.39
N SER A 48 -6.23 4.97 -12.52
CA SER A 48 -5.58 6.23 -12.88
C SER A 48 -6.60 7.30 -13.31
N ASP A 49 -6.18 8.55 -13.26
CA ASP A 49 -6.83 9.65 -13.96
C ASP A 49 -6.65 9.53 -15.49
N GLU A 50 -7.09 10.57 -16.21
CA GLU A 50 -7.01 10.68 -17.66
C GLU A 50 -5.59 10.97 -18.20
N ASN A 51 -4.59 11.07 -17.32
CA ASN A 51 -3.20 11.23 -17.68
C ASN A 51 -2.45 9.90 -17.76
N GLY A 52 -3.11 8.76 -17.55
CA GLY A 52 -2.51 7.43 -17.63
C GLY A 52 -1.49 7.18 -16.51
N VAL A 53 -0.51 6.34 -16.79
CA VAL A 53 0.54 5.97 -15.82
C VAL A 53 1.92 6.06 -16.44
N THR A 54 2.94 6.21 -15.59
CA THR A 54 4.34 6.22 -16.02
C THR A 54 5.08 5.04 -15.40
N LEU A 55 5.67 4.19 -16.24
CA LEU A 55 6.68 3.21 -15.85
C LEU A 55 7.98 3.95 -15.53
N GLU A 56 8.59 3.62 -14.41
CA GLU A 56 9.93 4.08 -14.05
C GLU A 56 10.79 2.90 -13.62
N VAL A 57 12.01 2.84 -14.16
CA VAL A 57 13.02 1.83 -13.81
C VAL A 57 14.26 2.53 -13.27
N TYR A 58 14.74 2.07 -12.13
CA TYR A 58 15.88 2.63 -11.41
C TYR A 58 16.96 1.58 -11.22
N ASP A 59 18.22 1.99 -11.38
CA ASP A 59 19.37 1.14 -11.07
C ASP A 59 19.63 1.00 -9.56
N SER A 60 20.65 0.23 -9.18
CA SER A 60 21.05 0.02 -7.78
C SER A 60 21.51 1.28 -7.05
N ASN A 61 21.83 2.36 -7.77
CA ASN A 61 22.21 3.66 -7.21
C ASN A 61 21.01 4.61 -7.10
N ASN A 62 19.80 4.12 -7.34
CA ASN A 62 18.56 4.90 -7.42
C ASN A 62 18.58 5.95 -8.55
N LYS A 63 19.35 5.73 -9.62
CA LYS A 63 19.30 6.58 -10.82
C LYS A 63 18.19 6.08 -11.74
N LEU A 64 17.33 6.99 -12.19
CA LEU A 64 16.32 6.70 -13.21
C LEU A 64 17.03 6.34 -14.53
N VAL A 65 16.82 5.10 -15.00
CA VAL A 65 17.41 4.60 -16.25
C VAL A 65 16.40 4.56 -17.39
N PHE A 66 15.12 4.39 -17.10
CA PHE A 66 14.07 4.31 -18.09
C PHE A 66 12.78 4.90 -17.54
N SER A 67 12.07 5.67 -18.37
CA SER A 67 10.74 6.18 -18.08
C SER A 67 9.85 6.15 -19.31
N GLU A 68 8.68 5.54 -19.22
CA GLU A 68 7.72 5.48 -20.32
C GLU A 68 6.31 5.75 -19.82
N LYS A 69 5.63 6.70 -20.46
CA LYS A 69 4.24 7.00 -20.18
C LYS A 69 3.34 6.09 -21.03
N SER A 70 2.31 5.53 -20.44
CA SER A 70 1.33 4.72 -21.15
C SER A 70 0.60 5.52 -22.22
N ASP A 71 0.36 4.92 -23.39
CA ASP A 71 -0.47 5.51 -24.44
C ASP A 71 -1.97 5.57 -24.09
N ALA A 72 -2.40 4.75 -23.12
CA ALA A 72 -3.77 4.76 -22.62
C ALA A 72 -4.05 6.02 -21.80
N LYS A 73 -5.20 6.66 -22.07
CA LYS A 73 -5.65 7.83 -21.29
C LYS A 73 -5.92 7.48 -19.83
N SER A 74 -6.57 6.36 -19.55
CA SER A 74 -6.77 5.88 -18.20
C SER A 74 -6.59 4.38 -18.13
N ILE A 75 -6.10 3.90 -16.99
CA ILE A 75 -5.89 2.49 -16.70
C ILE A 75 -6.66 2.15 -15.44
N SER A 76 -7.48 1.11 -15.51
CA SER A 76 -8.22 0.61 -14.35
C SER A 76 -7.29 -0.05 -13.34
N GLN A 77 -7.69 -0.02 -12.07
CA GLN A 77 -7.06 -0.82 -11.03
C GLN A 77 -7.01 -2.31 -11.42
N GLY A 78 -6.02 -3.01 -10.88
CA GLY A 78 -5.83 -4.43 -11.09
C GLY A 78 -4.45 -4.78 -11.62
N LEU A 79 -4.32 -6.05 -12.02
CA LEU A 79 -3.09 -6.59 -12.58
C LEU A 79 -2.98 -6.26 -14.07
N PHE A 80 -1.78 -5.90 -14.49
CA PHE A 80 -1.43 -5.78 -15.89
C PHE A 80 0.03 -6.18 -16.07
N THR A 81 0.43 -6.40 -17.32
CA THR A 81 1.81 -6.72 -17.67
C THR A 81 2.32 -5.65 -18.63
N MET A 82 3.54 -5.20 -18.39
CA MET A 82 4.28 -4.34 -19.31
C MET A 82 5.63 -4.96 -19.59
N GLU A 83 6.32 -4.46 -20.60
CA GLU A 83 7.63 -4.95 -20.97
C GLU A 83 8.66 -3.84 -20.82
N TRP A 84 9.82 -4.17 -20.26
CA TRP A 84 10.98 -3.30 -20.29
C TRP A 84 12.06 -3.96 -21.15
N PRO A 85 12.56 -3.31 -22.22
CA PRO A 85 13.51 -3.90 -23.16
C PRO A 85 14.96 -3.93 -22.64
N GLY A 86 15.19 -3.77 -21.33
CA GLY A 86 16.53 -3.73 -20.74
C GLY A 86 17.38 -2.54 -21.21
N ARG A 87 16.75 -1.47 -21.68
CA ARG A 87 17.40 -0.30 -22.30
C ARG A 87 16.91 1.00 -21.67
N ASN A 88 17.72 2.04 -21.78
CA ASN A 88 17.31 3.40 -21.44
C ASN A 88 16.46 4.02 -22.57
N ASN A 89 15.98 5.25 -22.35
CA ASN A 89 15.17 5.98 -23.33
C ASN A 89 15.90 6.35 -24.63
N ASP A 90 17.24 6.31 -24.65
CA ASP A 90 18.05 6.52 -25.86
C ASP A 90 18.32 5.20 -26.63
N GLY A 91 17.76 4.08 -26.16
CA GLY A 91 17.96 2.74 -26.75
C GLY A 91 19.28 2.08 -26.37
N VAL A 92 20.06 2.66 -25.47
CA VAL A 92 21.33 2.12 -24.96
C VAL A 92 21.05 1.04 -23.93
N TYR A 93 21.81 -0.06 -23.98
CA TYR A 93 21.71 -1.15 -23.00
C TYR A 93 21.94 -0.62 -21.58
N ALA A 94 21.04 -0.98 -20.66
CA ALA A 94 21.08 -0.48 -19.28
C ALA A 94 22.20 -1.10 -18.44
N GLY A 95 22.77 -2.23 -18.88
CA GLY A 95 23.81 -2.99 -18.17
C GLY A 95 23.26 -4.16 -17.38
N ASP A 96 24.11 -5.14 -17.07
CA ASP A 96 23.71 -6.25 -16.21
C ASP A 96 23.54 -5.72 -14.77
N GLY A 97 22.47 -6.13 -14.08
CA GLY A 97 22.24 -5.68 -12.72
C GLY A 97 20.83 -5.91 -12.19
N GLU A 98 20.61 -5.42 -10.97
CA GLU A 98 19.29 -5.39 -10.33
C GLU A 98 18.65 -4.01 -10.48
N TYR A 99 17.36 -3.99 -10.79
CA TYR A 99 16.61 -2.77 -10.99
C TYR A 99 15.34 -2.74 -10.14
N THR A 100 14.99 -1.54 -9.68
CA THR A 100 13.72 -1.26 -9.01
C THR A 100 12.73 -0.70 -10.02
N VAL A 101 11.50 -1.21 -10.00
CA VAL A 101 10.47 -0.82 -10.96
C VAL A 101 9.26 -0.23 -10.22
N LYS A 102 8.75 0.88 -10.74
CA LYS A 102 7.60 1.61 -10.17
C LYS A 102 6.65 2.04 -11.27
N MET A 103 5.37 2.12 -10.91
CA MET A 103 4.35 2.86 -11.64
C MET A 103 3.99 4.10 -10.85
N VAL A 104 4.07 5.27 -11.50
CA VAL A 104 3.74 6.55 -10.89
C VAL A 104 2.58 7.18 -11.67
N TYR A 105 1.53 7.57 -10.97
CA TYR A 105 0.32 8.14 -11.57
C TYR A 105 -0.50 8.92 -10.55
N ASN A 106 -1.51 9.66 -11.00
CA ASN A 106 -2.53 10.22 -10.12
C ASN A 106 -3.80 9.38 -10.23
N ASN A 107 -4.50 9.15 -9.12
CA ASN A 107 -5.83 8.57 -9.16
C ASN A 107 -6.88 9.62 -9.59
N LYS A 108 -8.13 9.18 -9.74
CA LYS A 108 -9.27 10.06 -10.10
C LYS A 108 -9.53 11.21 -9.12
N ASN A 109 -8.99 11.14 -7.90
CA ASN A 109 -9.10 12.21 -6.89
C ASN A 109 -7.91 13.19 -6.95
N GLY A 110 -6.96 12.99 -7.87
CA GLY A 110 -5.74 13.79 -7.98
C GLY A 110 -4.64 13.40 -6.98
N GLU A 111 -4.79 12.30 -6.24
CA GLU A 111 -3.77 11.81 -5.32
C GLU A 111 -2.66 11.09 -6.10
N LYS A 112 -1.40 11.42 -5.82
CA LYS A 112 -0.26 10.71 -6.40
C LYS A 112 -0.14 9.31 -5.78
N ILE A 113 -0.17 8.29 -6.63
CA ILE A 113 0.00 6.89 -6.28
C ILE A 113 1.35 6.39 -6.82
N THR A 114 2.01 5.53 -6.05
CA THR A 114 3.21 4.80 -6.48
C THR A 114 2.98 3.32 -6.22
N ALA A 115 2.90 2.53 -7.29
CA ALA A 115 2.82 1.08 -7.20
C ALA A 115 4.18 0.45 -7.53
N ASN A 116 4.71 -0.35 -6.61
CA ASN A 116 6.03 -0.97 -6.75
C ASN A 116 5.90 -2.38 -7.32
N TYR A 117 6.87 -2.81 -8.13
CA TYR A 117 6.98 -4.21 -8.52
C TYR A 117 7.16 -5.07 -7.26
N GLY A 118 6.56 -6.26 -7.27
CA GLY A 118 6.62 -7.16 -6.11
C GLY A 118 5.62 -6.83 -4.99
N THR A 119 4.79 -5.79 -5.13
CA THR A 119 3.73 -5.44 -4.17
C THR A 119 2.35 -5.75 -4.76
N TYR A 120 1.61 -6.67 -4.13
CA TYR A 120 0.33 -7.19 -4.65
C TYR A 120 -0.69 -7.40 -3.53
N PRO A 121 -2.00 -7.41 -3.83
CA PRO A 121 -3.00 -7.80 -2.86
C PRO A 121 -2.88 -9.30 -2.55
N ILE A 122 -3.09 -9.66 -1.28
CA ILE A 122 -3.31 -11.05 -0.89
C ILE A 122 -4.75 -11.42 -1.23
N GLU A 123 -4.92 -12.20 -2.29
CA GLU A 123 -6.22 -12.64 -2.82
C GLU A 123 -6.81 -13.78 -1.99
N GLY A 124 -5.96 -14.53 -1.28
CA GLY A 124 -6.38 -15.67 -0.47
C GLY A 124 -5.20 -16.39 0.18
N ILE A 125 -5.49 -17.40 0.99
CA ILE A 125 -4.48 -18.24 1.64
C ILE A 125 -4.67 -19.68 1.20
N VAL A 126 -3.58 -20.33 0.78
CA VAL A 126 -3.55 -21.75 0.42
C VAL A 126 -2.71 -22.49 1.42
N PHE A 127 -3.23 -23.60 1.96
CA PHE A 127 -2.49 -24.46 2.87
C PHE A 127 -1.98 -25.70 2.12
N LYS A 128 -0.67 -25.90 2.12
CA LYS A 128 -0.03 -27.11 1.57
C LYS A 128 0.75 -27.79 2.69
N GLU A 129 0.38 -29.04 3.00
CA GLU A 129 1.02 -29.81 4.07
C GLU A 129 1.04 -29.07 5.44
N GLY A 130 0.02 -28.25 5.70
CA GLY A 130 -0.10 -27.44 6.93
C GLY A 130 0.68 -26.13 6.92
N ILE A 131 1.41 -25.82 5.84
CA ILE A 131 2.13 -24.55 5.64
C ILE A 131 1.24 -23.59 4.85
N ALA A 132 1.09 -22.36 5.34
CA ALA A 132 0.32 -21.31 4.69
C ALA A 132 1.13 -20.62 3.57
N TYR A 133 0.48 -20.37 2.45
CA TYR A 133 0.97 -19.60 1.31
C TYR A 133 -0.02 -18.49 0.99
N ALA A 134 0.47 -17.29 0.74
CA ALA A 134 -0.35 -16.18 0.24
C ALA A 134 -0.56 -16.33 -1.27
N LYS A 135 -1.80 -16.30 -1.72
CA LYS A 135 -2.11 -16.20 -3.15
C LYS A 135 -2.05 -14.73 -3.57
N MET A 136 -1.09 -14.39 -4.43
CA MET A 136 -0.83 -13.03 -4.89
C MET A 136 -0.46 -13.02 -6.37
N ALA A 137 -1.09 -12.17 -7.17
CA ALA A 137 -0.75 -12.00 -8.59
C ALA A 137 -0.77 -13.31 -9.42
N GLY A 138 -1.64 -14.25 -9.01
CA GLY A 138 -1.74 -15.59 -9.58
C GLY A 138 -0.61 -16.56 -9.19
N GLN A 139 0.18 -16.25 -8.15
CA GLN A 139 1.23 -17.10 -7.60
C GLN A 139 0.92 -17.44 -6.13
N GLU A 140 1.48 -18.54 -5.64
CA GLU A 140 1.43 -18.93 -4.23
C GLU A 140 2.78 -18.63 -3.60
N VAL A 141 2.84 -17.61 -2.76
CA VAL A 141 4.07 -17.08 -2.16
C VAL A 141 4.15 -17.54 -0.70
N PRO A 142 5.25 -18.16 -0.26
CA PRO A 142 5.41 -18.51 1.13
C PRO A 142 5.60 -17.24 1.98
N PHE A 143 5.07 -17.24 3.21
CA PHE A 143 5.09 -16.05 4.07
C PHE A 143 6.49 -15.60 4.49
N ASP A 144 7.50 -16.48 4.43
CA ASP A 144 8.91 -16.15 4.69
C ASP A 144 9.55 -15.32 3.56
N ALA A 145 8.99 -15.37 2.35
CA ALA A 145 9.38 -14.55 1.21
C ALA A 145 8.64 -13.20 1.16
N ILE A 146 7.77 -12.91 2.15
CA ILE A 146 7.07 -11.63 2.28
C ILE A 146 7.84 -10.77 3.27
N SER A 147 8.27 -9.58 2.83
CA SER A 147 8.98 -8.61 3.66
C SER A 147 8.03 -7.70 4.44
N GLU A 148 6.83 -7.47 3.91
CA GLU A 148 5.87 -6.53 4.50
C GLU A 148 4.42 -6.91 4.16
N ILE A 149 3.49 -6.68 5.09
CA ILE A 149 2.03 -6.74 4.87
C ILE A 149 1.41 -5.47 5.44
N THR A 150 0.70 -4.70 4.59
CA THR A 150 0.10 -3.41 4.95
C THR A 150 -1.29 -3.25 4.39
N ASP A 151 -2.12 -2.44 5.04
CA ASP A 151 -3.33 -1.96 4.36
C ASP A 151 -2.93 -0.94 3.29
N TYR A 152 -3.61 -1.01 2.14
CA TYR A 152 -3.33 -0.16 0.98
C TYR A 152 -3.33 1.35 1.30
N LYS A 153 -4.14 1.81 2.27
CA LYS A 153 -4.21 3.23 2.68
C LYS A 153 -4.16 3.44 4.21
N LEU A 154 -3.14 2.92 4.90
CA LEU A 154 -2.91 3.21 6.34
C LEU A 154 -1.69 4.10 6.64
N SER A 155 -1.38 5.11 5.80
CA SER A 155 -0.27 6.04 6.08
C SER A 155 -0.70 7.45 6.54
N SER A 156 -1.99 7.75 6.75
CA SER A 156 -2.41 9.14 7.07
C SER A 156 -3.50 9.31 8.14
N SER A 157 -3.95 8.25 8.83
CA SER A 157 -5.02 8.37 9.85
C SER A 157 -4.57 8.33 11.31
N SER A 158 -3.27 8.39 11.62
CA SER A 158 -2.77 8.41 13.01
C SER A 158 -1.89 9.61 13.33
N SER A 159 -2.48 10.81 13.23
CA SER A 159 -2.00 11.99 13.96
C SER A 159 -3.18 12.83 14.47
N THR A 160 -4.04 12.21 15.28
CA THR A 160 -4.84 12.95 16.26
C THR A 160 -4.50 12.39 17.62
N GLY A 161 -3.59 13.09 18.29
CA GLY A 161 -3.12 12.74 19.62
C GLY A 161 -4.25 12.69 20.63
N SER A 162 -4.17 11.66 21.48
CA SER A 162 -4.99 11.41 22.64
C SER A 162 -4.81 12.51 23.70
N GLY A 163 -5.93 13.05 24.20
CA GLY A 163 -6.01 13.75 25.48
C GLY A 163 -6.96 12.98 26.40
N SER A 164 -6.40 12.25 27.35
CA SER A 164 -7.07 11.37 28.31
C SER A 164 -7.41 12.08 29.63
N SER A 165 -8.45 11.59 30.30
CA SER A 165 -8.83 11.71 31.74
C SER A 165 -9.38 13.06 32.22
N GLY A 166 -10.39 13.17 33.07
CA GLY A 166 -11.14 12.19 33.86
C GLY A 166 -11.66 12.85 35.16
N SER A 167 -12.98 12.80 35.37
CA SER A 167 -13.76 12.90 36.64
C SER A 167 -13.63 14.09 37.60
N GLY A 168 -14.78 14.60 38.08
CA GLY A 168 -14.86 15.25 39.40
C GLY A 168 -16.07 16.18 39.60
N SER A 169 -17.09 15.70 40.31
CA SER A 169 -18.38 16.34 40.65
C SER A 169 -18.31 17.20 41.93
N SER A 170 -19.07 18.30 41.98
CA SER A 170 -19.74 18.97 43.14
C SER A 170 -19.83 20.49 42.86
N GLY A 171 -20.85 21.26 43.20
CA GLY A 171 -22.03 21.11 44.04
C GLY A 171 -22.82 22.43 43.98
N ASP A 172 -24.07 22.36 44.42
CA ASP A 172 -25.09 23.40 44.35
C ASP A 172 -25.01 24.40 45.54
N SER A 173 -25.61 25.57 45.33
CA SER A 173 -26.23 26.50 46.29
C SER A 173 -25.49 27.67 46.98
N SER A 174 -26.02 28.85 46.64
CA SER A 174 -26.60 29.90 47.51
C SER A 174 -25.80 31.18 47.82
N GLY A 175 -26.48 32.31 47.60
CA GLY A 175 -26.06 33.67 47.94
C GLY A 175 -27.13 34.72 47.56
N SER A 176 -28.13 34.88 48.43
CA SER A 176 -29.13 35.96 48.58
C SER A 176 -28.45 37.36 48.71
N THR A 177 -29.02 38.57 48.63
CA THR A 177 -30.37 39.18 48.64
C THR A 177 -30.18 40.70 48.40
N GLU A 178 -31.30 41.46 48.36
CA GLU A 178 -31.47 42.94 48.48
C GLU A 178 -31.61 43.70 47.14
N ASP A 179 -32.56 44.60 46.92
CA ASP A 179 -33.80 45.02 47.60
C ASP A 179 -34.49 46.07 46.70
N SER A 180 -35.70 46.49 47.06
CA SER A 180 -36.42 47.74 46.65
C SER A 180 -37.47 47.64 45.54
N ASP A 181 -38.71 47.56 46.03
CA ASP A 181 -39.98 47.96 45.43
C ASP A 181 -40.02 49.42 44.94
N GLU A 182 -40.85 49.73 43.93
CA GLU A 182 -41.86 50.79 44.08
C GLU A 182 -43.00 50.66 43.03
N GLU A 183 -44.21 50.60 43.58
CA GLU A 183 -45.56 50.81 43.03
C GLU A 183 -45.68 52.11 42.19
N GLU A 184 -46.40 52.15 41.07
CA GLU A 184 -47.87 52.27 40.88
C GLU A 184 -48.40 53.72 40.81
N LYS A 185 -49.41 53.88 39.94
CA LYS A 185 -50.45 54.94 39.85
C LYS A 185 -50.07 56.25 39.15
N ALA A 186 -50.93 56.85 38.33
CA ALA A 186 -52.40 56.78 38.22
C ALA A 186 -52.87 56.98 36.77
#